data_AF-A0A9E1F3W1-F1
#
_entry.id   AF-A0A9E1F3W1-F1
#
_cell.length_a   1.000
_cell.length_b   1.000
_cell.length_c   1.000
_cell.angle_alpha   90.00
_cell.angle_beta   90.00
_cell.angle_gamma   90.00
#
_symmetry.space_group_name_H-M   'P 1'
#
loop_
_entity.id
_entity.type
_entity.pdbx_description
1 polymer ?
#
loop_
_entity_poly.entity_id
_entity_poly.type
_entity_poly.pdbx_seq_one_letter_code
_entity_poly.pdbx_strand_id
1 'polypeptide(L)'
;MIEVISITLVIIGALIGAGFASGQEIFSFFYIYGKNGIYGILIMSILIGIFIYKSLKIIYQKQVYNYNDFLNLFIKNTKIRNVILWIVNVLLLVSFYIMVAGFGAYFEQEIGINRIIGSIVLNLLCVIVFFSNIKGVLKASNLIVPFLIFFIFFIGIKNIVQIRTIDFHQMKNNWILSMIIYNSYNFILLMPVLISLKKQITKEKNIKKVSILVTIIILILSINIFFLLLNANIKEIENQEMPIVYIISNYFNKYKKIYAFIVLASIFTTAISVGIGFLQNISKNSNSYPQFVLFMCITSLLMSNIGFSKLLNFIYPVFGYIGILQIVIIFFIN
;
A
#
# COMPACT_ATOMS: atom_id res chain seq x y z
N MET A 1 9.96 23.12 0.78
CA MET A 1 10.15 22.01 -0.18
C MET A 1 10.48 20.69 0.53
N ILE A 2 11.43 20.68 1.47
CA ILE A 2 11.80 19.46 2.24
C ILE A 2 10.58 18.80 2.91
N GLU A 3 9.74 19.58 3.60
CA GLU A 3 8.49 19.09 4.20
C GLU A 3 7.58 18.39 3.18
N VAL A 4 7.29 19.06 2.06
CA VAL A 4 6.43 18.52 0.99
C VAL A 4 6.97 17.19 0.47
N ILE A 5 8.27 17.12 0.17
CA ILE A 5 8.91 15.92 -0.35
C ILE A 5 8.83 14.79 0.68
N SER A 6 9.20 15.04 1.94
CA SER A 6 9.19 14.00 2.98
C SER A 6 7.78 13.46 3.23
N ILE A 7 6.77 14.33 3.32
CA ILE A 7 5.38 13.90 3.51
C ILE A 7 4.90 13.08 2.31
N THR A 8 5.21 13.53 1.08
CA THR A 8 4.85 12.76 -0.11
C THR A 8 5.51 11.39 -0.13
N LEU A 9 6.81 11.28 0.20
CA LEU A 9 7.52 9.99 0.21
C LEU A 9 6.91 9.01 1.23
N VAL A 10 6.48 9.48 2.40
CA VAL A 10 5.82 8.63 3.39
C VAL A 10 4.46 8.16 2.89
N ILE A 11 3.66 9.06 2.28
CA ILE A 11 2.36 8.69 1.69
C ILE A 11 2.54 7.68 0.56
N ILE A 12 3.53 7.88 -0.31
CA ILE A 12 3.84 6.95 -1.39
C ILE A 12 4.31 5.60 -0.83
N GLY A 13 5.16 5.58 0.19
CA GLY A 13 5.60 4.32 0.82
C GLY A 13 4.46 3.56 1.54
N ALA A 14 3.44 4.27 2.00
CA ALA A 14 2.25 3.66 2.58
C ALA A 14 1.30 3.08 1.51
N LEU A 15 1.18 3.74 0.36
CA LEU A 15 0.35 3.29 -0.77
C LEU A 15 1.04 2.21 -1.63
N ILE A 16 2.36 2.30 -1.80
CA ILE A 16 3.14 1.40 -2.66
C ILE A 16 3.83 0.35 -1.81
N GLY A 17 3.08 -0.71 -1.52
CA GLY A 17 3.56 -1.90 -0.80
C GLY A 17 3.74 -3.12 -1.68
N ALA A 18 3.61 -4.29 -1.05
CA ALA A 18 3.78 -5.59 -1.67
C ALA A 18 3.00 -5.75 -2.97
N GLY A 19 1.70 -5.42 -2.94
CA GLY A 19 0.82 -5.66 -4.08
C GLY A 19 1.06 -4.70 -5.22
N PHE A 20 1.34 -3.44 -4.93
CA PHE A 20 1.68 -2.47 -5.96
C PHE A 20 3.02 -2.82 -6.61
N ALA A 21 4.11 -2.96 -5.84
CA ALA A 21 5.45 -3.17 -6.40
C ALA A 21 5.62 -4.54 -7.06
N SER A 22 4.91 -5.59 -6.59
CA SER A 22 4.86 -6.88 -7.27
C SER A 22 3.96 -6.89 -8.51
N GLY A 23 3.15 -5.84 -8.68
CA GLY A 23 2.14 -5.70 -9.72
C GLY A 23 0.85 -6.49 -9.47
N GLN A 24 0.74 -7.21 -8.36
CA GLN A 24 -0.46 -8.00 -8.04
C GLN A 24 -1.70 -7.12 -7.87
N GLU A 25 -1.57 -5.94 -7.27
CA GLU A 25 -2.67 -4.98 -7.13
C GLU A 25 -3.08 -4.41 -8.49
N ILE A 26 -2.11 -3.99 -9.30
CA ILE A 26 -2.40 -3.45 -10.63
C ILE A 26 -3.01 -4.53 -11.53
N PHE A 27 -2.55 -5.77 -11.41
CA PHE A 27 -3.12 -6.92 -12.08
C PHE A 27 -4.61 -7.10 -11.71
N SER A 28 -4.88 -7.29 -10.42
CA SER A 28 -6.22 -7.65 -9.92
C SER A 28 -7.25 -6.53 -10.05
N PHE A 29 -6.86 -5.27 -9.93
CA PHE A 29 -7.81 -4.15 -9.89
C PHE A 29 -7.93 -3.40 -11.22
N PHE A 30 -6.94 -3.48 -12.12
CA PHE A 30 -6.92 -2.69 -13.35
C PHE A 30 -6.61 -3.53 -14.59
N TYR A 31 -5.54 -4.33 -14.60
CA TYR A 31 -5.09 -5.06 -15.78
C TYR A 31 -6.15 -6.02 -16.34
N ILE A 32 -6.85 -6.76 -15.47
CA ILE A 32 -7.88 -7.73 -15.87
C ILE A 32 -9.10 -7.08 -16.56
N TYR A 33 -9.19 -5.75 -16.59
CA TYR A 33 -10.22 -4.97 -17.28
C TYR A 33 -9.76 -4.44 -18.65
N GLY A 34 -8.58 -4.85 -19.12
CA GLY A 34 -8.01 -4.43 -20.40
C GLY A 34 -7.87 -2.90 -20.51
N LYS A 35 -8.20 -2.33 -21.66
CA LYS A 35 -8.11 -0.88 -21.91
C LYS A 35 -8.89 -0.04 -20.88
N ASN A 36 -10.00 -0.55 -20.37
CA ASN A 36 -10.79 0.14 -19.35
C ASN A 36 -10.05 0.27 -18.01
N GLY A 37 -9.11 -0.63 -17.73
CA GLY A 37 -8.22 -0.55 -16.59
C GLY A 37 -7.38 0.73 -16.57
N ILE A 38 -6.96 1.24 -17.74
CA ILE A 38 -6.19 2.48 -17.86
C ILE A 38 -7.04 3.69 -17.44
N TYR A 39 -8.30 3.75 -17.89
CA TYR A 39 -9.24 4.79 -17.41
C TYR A 39 -9.50 4.66 -15.91
N GLY A 40 -9.58 3.43 -15.40
CA GLY A 40 -9.62 3.14 -13.97
C GLY A 40 -8.44 3.76 -13.22
N ILE A 41 -7.20 3.55 -13.68
CA ILE A 41 -5.99 4.11 -13.08
C ILE A 41 -6.00 5.64 -13.10
N LEU A 42 -6.43 6.26 -14.20
CA LEU A 42 -6.51 7.72 -14.32
C LEU A 42 -7.46 8.31 -13.27
N ILE A 43 -8.69 7.79 -13.20
CA ILE A 43 -9.71 8.28 -12.26
C ILE A 43 -9.30 7.97 -10.81
N MET A 44 -8.78 6.78 -10.56
CA MET A 44 -8.26 6.37 -9.25
C MET A 44 -7.22 7.33 -8.71
N SER A 45 -6.22 7.69 -9.53
CA SER A 45 -5.10 8.55 -9.11
C SER A 45 -5.58 9.97 -8.74
N ILE A 46 -6.54 10.50 -9.50
CA ILE A 46 -7.17 11.79 -9.23
C ILE A 46 -7.95 11.74 -7.91
N LEU A 47 -8.78 10.71 -7.72
CA LEU A 47 -9.56 10.55 -6.50
C LEU A 47 -8.68 10.37 -5.26
N ILE A 48 -7.60 9.58 -5.33
CA ILE A 48 -6.61 9.47 -4.24
C ILE A 48 -6.07 10.85 -3.88
N GLY A 49 -5.70 11.66 -4.87
CA GLY A 49 -5.24 13.03 -4.66
C GLY A 49 -6.26 13.89 -3.91
N ILE A 50 -7.52 13.87 -4.37
CA ILE A 50 -8.62 14.62 -3.77
C ILE A 50 -8.80 14.21 -2.30
N PHE A 51 -8.85 12.91 -2.01
CA PHE A 51 -9.03 12.43 -0.64
C PHE A 51 -7.84 12.73 0.26
N ILE A 52 -6.60 12.64 -0.24
CA ILE A 52 -5.41 13.06 0.51
C ILE A 52 -5.49 14.55 0.86
N TYR A 53 -5.84 15.40 -0.12
CA TYR A 53 -5.98 16.83 0.10
C TYR A 53 -7.02 17.13 1.18
N LYS A 54 -8.23 16.56 1.05
CA LYS A 54 -9.32 16.78 2.02
C LYS A 54 -8.93 16.27 3.40
N SER A 55 -8.44 15.04 3.51
CA SER A 55 -8.08 14.44 4.80
C SER A 55 -6.97 15.20 5.50
N LEU A 56 -5.88 15.54 4.80
CA LEU A 56 -4.80 16.33 5.40
C LEU A 56 -5.27 17.72 5.83
N LYS A 57 -6.16 18.36 5.06
CA LYS A 57 -6.75 19.64 5.42
C LYS A 57 -7.60 19.54 6.68
N ILE A 58 -8.47 18.53 6.78
CA ILE A 58 -9.27 18.23 7.97
C ILE A 58 -8.37 17.97 9.18
N ILE A 59 -7.34 17.12 9.02
CA ILE A 59 -6.39 16.79 10.08
C ILE A 59 -5.70 18.05 10.62
N TYR A 60 -5.24 18.91 9.71
CA TYR A 60 -4.55 20.15 10.07
C TYR A 60 -5.48 21.16 10.76
N GLN A 61 -6.65 21.43 10.17
CA GLN A 61 -7.58 22.46 10.68
C GLN A 61 -8.29 22.05 11.96
N LYS A 62 -8.67 20.77 12.09
CA LYS A 62 -9.38 20.23 13.27
C LYS A 62 -8.44 19.67 14.33
N GLN A 63 -7.11 19.77 14.14
CA GLN A 63 -6.09 19.31 15.06
C GLN A 63 -6.30 17.82 15.46
N VAL A 64 -6.46 16.95 14.47
CA VAL A 64 -6.65 15.51 14.68
C VAL A 64 -5.30 14.85 14.98
N TYR A 65 -5.14 14.27 16.16
CA TYR A 65 -3.87 13.63 16.55
C TYR A 65 -3.91 12.11 16.54
N ASN A 66 -5.09 11.52 16.64
CA ASN A 66 -5.29 10.08 16.59
C ASN A 66 -6.58 9.72 15.83
N TYR A 67 -6.75 8.43 15.50
CA TYR A 67 -7.90 7.97 14.71
C TYR A 67 -9.23 8.15 15.45
N ASN A 68 -9.22 8.08 16.79
CA ASN A 68 -10.42 8.31 17.59
C ASN A 68 -10.87 9.78 17.52
N ASP A 69 -9.94 10.75 17.52
CA ASP A 69 -10.24 12.17 17.29
C ASP A 69 -10.89 12.36 15.92
N PHE A 70 -10.37 11.69 14.89
CA PHE A 70 -10.93 11.74 13.54
C PHE A 70 -12.37 11.25 13.54
N LEU A 71 -12.62 10.04 14.07
CA LEU A 71 -13.96 9.47 14.16
C LEU A 71 -14.91 10.35 14.98
N ASN A 72 -14.41 11.04 16.01
CA ASN A 72 -15.23 11.92 16.86
C ASN A 72 -15.79 13.14 16.10
N LEU A 73 -15.22 13.49 14.95
CA LEU A 73 -15.74 14.57 14.10
C LEU A 73 -17.11 14.22 13.48
N PHE A 74 -17.43 12.94 13.32
CA PHE A 74 -18.65 12.49 12.64
C PHE A 74 -19.47 11.46 13.43
N ILE A 75 -18.88 10.75 14.38
CA ILE A 75 -19.55 9.72 15.20
C ILE A 75 -19.49 10.12 16.66
N LYS A 76 -20.58 10.75 17.11
CA LYS A 76 -20.79 11.11 18.52
C LYS A 76 -21.00 9.88 19.40
N ASN A 77 -21.61 8.82 18.87
CA ASN A 77 -21.88 7.59 19.62
C ASN A 77 -20.58 6.81 19.89
N THR A 78 -20.20 6.75 21.16
CA THR A 78 -18.96 6.12 21.63
C THR A 78 -18.91 4.62 21.30
N LYS A 79 -20.04 3.89 21.34
CA LYS A 79 -20.09 2.46 21.02
C LYS A 79 -19.77 2.22 19.55
N ILE A 80 -20.40 2.98 18.65
CA ILE A 80 -20.16 2.87 17.19
C ILE A 80 -18.70 3.20 16.87
N ARG A 81 -18.16 4.24 17.50
CA ARG A 81 -16.76 4.62 17.32
C ARG A 81 -15.79 3.52 17.76
N ASN A 82 -16.04 2.88 18.90
CA ASN A 82 -15.22 1.76 19.37
C ASN A 82 -15.27 0.56 18.41
N VAL A 83 -16.44 0.25 17.84
CA VAL A 83 -16.57 -0.81 16.82
C VAL A 83 -15.72 -0.48 15.58
N ILE A 84 -15.76 0.75 15.08
CA ILE A 84 -14.97 1.13 13.91
C ILE A 84 -13.47 1.14 14.22
N LEU A 85 -13.06 1.60 15.40
CA LEU A 85 -11.66 1.49 15.85
C LEU A 85 -11.19 0.04 15.85
N TRP A 86 -12.02 -0.87 16.36
CA TRP A 86 -11.72 -2.31 16.35
C TRP A 86 -11.59 -2.84 14.93
N ILE A 87 -12.53 -2.50 14.03
CA ILE A 87 -12.47 -2.86 12.61
C ILE A 87 -11.14 -2.39 12.01
N VAL A 88 -10.80 -1.09 12.12
CA VAL A 88 -9.56 -0.52 11.55
C VAL A 88 -8.31 -1.21 12.09
N ASN A 89 -8.27 -1.55 13.39
CA ASN A 89 -7.15 -2.30 13.95
C ASN A 89 -7.02 -3.71 13.36
N VAL A 90 -8.14 -4.40 13.14
CA VAL A 90 -8.14 -5.68 12.43
C VAL A 90 -7.65 -5.51 10.99
N LEU A 91 -8.06 -4.45 10.29
CA LEU A 91 -7.58 -4.17 8.92
C LEU A 91 -6.07 -3.94 8.87
N LEU A 92 -5.52 -3.18 9.82
CA LEU A 92 -4.08 -2.92 9.92
C LEU A 92 -3.30 -4.22 10.21
N LEU A 93 -3.79 -5.03 11.14
CA LEU A 93 -3.19 -6.30 11.50
C LEU A 93 -3.16 -7.29 10.33
N VAL A 94 -4.29 -7.40 9.62
CA VAL A 94 -4.39 -8.28 8.45
C VAL A 94 -3.55 -7.75 7.29
N SER A 95 -3.46 -6.43 7.11
CA SER A 95 -2.56 -5.83 6.11
C SER A 95 -1.10 -6.17 6.41
N PHE A 96 -0.70 -6.18 7.69
CA PHE A 96 0.62 -6.67 8.09
C PHE A 96 0.82 -8.14 7.68
N TYR A 97 -0.17 -9.00 7.89
CA TYR A 97 -0.10 -10.40 7.47
C TYR A 97 0.08 -10.55 5.96
N ILE A 98 -0.61 -9.73 5.16
CA ILE A 98 -0.47 -9.71 3.70
C ILE A 98 0.96 -9.32 3.30
N MET A 99 1.58 -8.35 3.99
CA MET A 99 2.98 -7.99 3.72
C MET A 99 3.95 -9.14 4.06
N VAL A 100 3.74 -9.83 5.19
CA VAL A 100 4.54 -11.00 5.60
C VAL A 100 4.38 -12.17 4.62
N ALA A 101 3.17 -12.41 4.14
CA ALA A 101 2.89 -13.38 3.09
C ALA A 101 3.56 -12.98 1.77
N GLY A 102 3.53 -11.69 1.40
CA GLY A 102 4.19 -11.17 0.21
C GLY A 102 5.70 -11.39 0.24
N PHE A 103 6.37 -11.05 1.33
CA PHE A 103 7.81 -11.26 1.44
C PHE A 103 8.18 -12.75 1.38
N GLY A 104 7.38 -13.61 2.00
CA GLY A 104 7.52 -15.07 1.87
C GLY A 104 7.31 -15.56 0.44
N ALA A 105 6.27 -15.08 -0.24
CA ALA A 105 5.96 -15.44 -1.62
C ALA A 105 7.08 -15.04 -2.59
N TYR A 106 7.77 -13.92 -2.34
CA TYR A 106 8.97 -13.56 -3.13
C TYR A 106 10.07 -14.63 -3.03
N PHE A 107 10.36 -15.11 -1.82
CA PHE A 107 11.39 -16.13 -1.58
C PHE A 107 11.04 -17.46 -2.26
N GLU A 108 9.77 -17.85 -2.22
CA GLU A 108 9.30 -19.06 -2.86
C GLU A 108 9.31 -18.93 -4.39
N GLN A 109 8.78 -17.83 -4.94
CA GLN A 109 8.68 -17.63 -6.38
C GLN A 109 10.06 -17.45 -7.04
N GLU A 110 10.95 -16.63 -6.47
CA GLU A 110 12.19 -16.22 -7.15
C GLU A 110 13.45 -16.96 -6.69
N ILE A 111 13.46 -17.45 -5.45
CA ILE A 111 14.61 -18.12 -4.85
C ILE A 111 14.36 -19.64 -4.72
N GLY A 112 13.09 -20.08 -4.79
CA GLY A 112 12.72 -21.49 -4.61
C GLY A 112 12.81 -21.96 -3.16
N ILE A 113 12.86 -21.05 -2.19
CA ILE A 113 12.95 -21.35 -0.75
C ILE A 113 11.54 -21.31 -0.13
N ASN A 114 11.27 -22.16 0.86
CA ASN A 114 9.99 -22.15 1.58
C ASN A 114 9.61 -20.73 2.06
N ARG A 115 8.39 -20.29 1.70
CA ARG A 115 7.83 -18.97 2.04
C ARG A 115 7.97 -18.59 3.53
N ILE A 116 7.87 -19.57 4.43
CA ILE A 116 7.95 -19.34 5.89
C ILE A 116 9.30 -18.71 6.25
N ILE A 117 10.38 -19.11 5.58
CA ILE A 117 11.72 -18.55 5.82
C ILE A 117 11.74 -17.06 5.48
N GLY A 118 11.21 -16.68 4.30
CA GLY A 118 11.07 -15.27 3.93
C GLY A 118 10.20 -14.49 4.92
N SER A 119 9.10 -15.07 5.37
CA SER A 119 8.21 -14.45 6.37
C SER A 119 8.90 -14.24 7.73
N ILE A 120 9.72 -15.19 8.18
CA ILE A 120 10.55 -15.06 9.41
C ILE A 120 11.55 -13.92 9.24
N VAL A 121 12.23 -13.84 8.10
CA VAL A 121 13.19 -12.77 7.80
C VAL A 121 12.52 -11.40 7.88
N LEU A 122 11.36 -11.21 7.26
CA LEU A 122 10.64 -9.94 7.34
C LEU A 122 10.26 -9.59 8.79
N ASN A 123 9.72 -10.55 9.54
CA ASN A 123 9.32 -10.31 10.93
C ASN A 123 10.51 -9.85 11.78
N LEU A 124 11.67 -10.51 11.66
CA LEU A 124 12.89 -10.10 12.37
C LEU A 124 13.30 -8.66 12.04
N LEU A 125 13.27 -8.29 10.75
CA LEU A 125 13.55 -6.92 10.33
C LEU A 125 12.54 -5.92 10.90
N CYS A 126 11.25 -6.28 10.93
CA CYS A 126 10.20 -5.40 11.47
C CYS A 126 10.35 -5.17 12.97
N VAL A 127 10.70 -6.21 13.74
CA VAL A 127 10.91 -6.12 15.19
C VAL A 127 11.98 -5.06 15.52
N ILE A 128 13.08 -5.01 14.77
CA ILE A 128 14.15 -4.01 14.96
C ILE A 128 13.60 -2.57 14.83
N VAL A 129 12.71 -2.35 13.87
CA VAL A 129 12.13 -1.01 13.61
C VAL A 129 11.02 -0.67 14.59
N PHE A 130 10.20 -1.63 15.03
CA PHE A 130 9.11 -1.37 15.96
C PHE A 130 9.61 -0.77 17.28
N PHE A 131 10.79 -1.17 17.76
CA PHE A 131 11.40 -0.56 18.94
C PHE A 131 12.01 0.83 18.70
N SER A 132 12.07 1.31 17.44
CA SER A 132 12.56 2.64 17.06
C SER A 132 11.45 3.71 16.90
N ASN A 133 10.18 3.37 17.20
CA ASN A 133 9.00 4.25 17.06
C ASN A 133 8.81 4.82 15.63
N ILE A 134 7.86 5.77 15.46
CA ILE A 134 7.54 6.43 14.16
C ILE A 134 8.78 6.99 13.45
N LYS A 135 9.79 7.45 14.20
CA LYS A 135 11.02 8.02 13.61
C LYS A 135 11.76 6.99 12.74
N GLY A 136 11.72 5.70 13.11
CA GLY A 136 12.30 4.62 12.30
C GLY A 136 11.59 4.47 10.96
N VAL A 137 10.26 4.50 10.95
CA VAL A 137 9.45 4.40 9.73
C VAL A 137 9.72 5.57 8.79
N LEU A 138 9.71 6.80 9.30
CA LEU A 138 9.98 7.99 8.48
C LEU A 138 11.36 7.92 7.82
N LYS A 139 12.38 7.48 8.55
CA LYS A 139 13.74 7.30 8.01
C LYS A 139 13.78 6.22 6.92
N ALA A 140 13.16 5.08 7.17
CA ALA A 140 13.11 3.97 6.21
C ALA A 140 12.39 4.38 4.91
N SER A 141 11.19 4.97 5.01
CA SER A 141 10.43 5.44 3.85
C SER A 141 11.16 6.51 3.06
N ASN A 142 11.72 7.52 3.74
CA ASN A 142 12.48 8.59 3.07
C ASN A 142 13.72 8.07 2.32
N LEU A 143 14.31 6.94 2.75
CA LEU A 143 15.46 6.32 2.10
C LEU A 143 15.03 5.43 0.93
N ILE A 144 14.06 4.55 1.16
CA ILE A 144 13.70 3.45 0.25
C ILE A 144 12.79 3.92 -0.90
N VAL A 145 11.79 4.76 -0.59
CA VAL A 145 10.75 5.13 -1.54
C VAL A 145 11.28 5.92 -2.75
N PRO A 146 12.24 6.87 -2.62
CA PRO A 146 12.81 7.53 -3.79
C PRO A 146 13.45 6.55 -4.79
N PHE A 147 14.18 5.55 -4.28
CA PHE A 147 14.78 4.50 -5.10
C PHE A 147 13.71 3.67 -5.80
N LEU A 148 12.63 3.32 -5.10
CA LEU A 148 11.50 2.61 -5.67
C LEU A 148 10.88 3.38 -6.83
N ILE A 149 10.53 4.65 -6.60
CA ILE A 149 9.91 5.52 -7.63
C ILE A 149 10.82 5.60 -8.85
N PHE A 150 12.11 5.87 -8.63
CA PHE A 150 13.08 5.98 -9.71
C PHE A 150 13.17 4.70 -10.53
N PHE A 151 13.28 3.54 -9.89
CA PHE A 151 13.48 2.29 -10.62
C PHE A 151 12.24 1.81 -11.36
N ILE A 152 11.05 1.91 -10.77
CA ILE A 152 9.80 1.56 -11.47
C ILE A 152 9.59 2.49 -12.67
N PHE A 153 9.89 3.78 -12.52
CA PHE A 153 9.86 4.72 -13.64
C PHE A 153 10.89 4.37 -14.72
N PHE A 154 12.14 4.08 -14.33
CA PHE A 154 13.21 3.73 -15.25
C PHE A 154 12.90 2.46 -16.05
N ILE A 155 12.45 1.39 -15.38
CA ILE A 155 12.12 0.13 -16.07
C ILE A 155 10.86 0.28 -16.94
N GLY A 156 9.91 1.12 -16.52
CA GLY A 156 8.76 1.50 -17.33
C GLY A 156 9.13 2.22 -18.62
N ILE A 157 10.09 3.15 -18.58
CA ILE A 157 10.62 3.77 -19.81
C ILE A 157 11.30 2.73 -20.70
N LYS A 158 12.14 1.86 -20.12
CA LYS A 158 12.79 0.77 -20.89
C LYS A 158 11.77 -0.12 -21.57
N ASN A 159 10.67 -0.41 -20.88
CA ASN A 159 9.57 -1.19 -21.42
C ASN A 159 8.90 -0.52 -22.62
N ILE A 160 8.55 0.77 -22.52
CA ILE A 160 7.91 1.51 -23.61
C ILE A 160 8.73 1.47 -24.90
N VAL A 161 10.07 1.47 -24.79
CA VAL A 161 10.98 1.37 -25.95
C VAL A 161 10.99 -0.03 -26.57
N GLN A 162 10.69 -1.08 -25.79
CA GLN A 162 10.79 -2.48 -26.22
C GLN A 162 9.45 -3.11 -26.61
N ILE A 163 8.33 -2.57 -26.14
CA ILE A 163 7.01 -3.14 -26.38
C ILE A 163 6.66 -3.04 -27.88
N ARG A 164 6.40 -4.19 -28.51
CA ARG A 164 6.16 -4.28 -29.96
C ARG A 164 4.68 -4.39 -30.32
N THR A 165 3.91 -5.07 -29.48
CA THR A 165 2.47 -5.28 -29.65
C THR A 165 1.75 -4.93 -28.36
N ILE A 166 0.59 -4.29 -28.49
CA ILE A 166 -0.28 -3.90 -27.37
C ILE A 166 -1.59 -4.65 -27.56
N ASP A 167 -1.69 -5.81 -26.92
CA ASP A 167 -2.91 -6.61 -26.92
C ASP A 167 -3.59 -6.50 -25.56
N PHE A 168 -4.77 -5.87 -25.54
CA PHE A 168 -5.56 -5.74 -24.32
C PHE A 168 -6.45 -6.96 -24.13
N HIS A 169 -6.22 -7.70 -23.04
CA HIS A 169 -7.11 -8.76 -22.62
C HIS A 169 -8.07 -8.28 -21.53
N GLN A 170 -9.37 -8.46 -21.76
CA GLN A 170 -10.42 -8.11 -20.81
C GLN A 170 -11.07 -9.39 -20.26
N MET A 171 -10.93 -9.63 -18.95
CA MET A 171 -11.53 -10.76 -18.24
C MET A 171 -12.80 -10.36 -17.48
N LYS A 172 -12.92 -9.09 -17.08
CA LYS A 172 -14.06 -8.56 -16.32
C LYS A 172 -14.52 -7.21 -16.87
N ASN A 173 -15.77 -6.84 -16.60
CA ASN A 173 -16.38 -5.60 -17.13
C ASN A 173 -16.52 -4.48 -16.09
N ASN A 174 -16.65 -4.79 -14.80
CA ASN A 174 -16.97 -3.81 -13.76
C ASN A 174 -15.75 -3.02 -13.25
N TRP A 175 -15.04 -2.36 -14.15
CA TRP A 175 -13.80 -1.62 -13.84
C TRP A 175 -14.04 -0.42 -12.91
N ILE A 176 -15.22 0.23 -13.01
CA ILE A 176 -15.60 1.36 -12.14
C ILE A 176 -15.68 0.90 -10.67
N LEU A 177 -16.38 -0.21 -10.42
CA LEU A 177 -16.49 -0.76 -9.07
C LEU A 177 -15.12 -1.20 -8.54
N SER A 178 -14.30 -1.84 -9.37
CA SER A 178 -12.94 -2.22 -9.02
C SER A 178 -12.09 -1.03 -8.59
N MET A 179 -12.14 0.06 -9.36
CA MET A 179 -11.44 1.30 -9.05
C MET A 179 -11.92 1.94 -7.74
N ILE A 180 -13.24 1.95 -7.49
CA ILE A 180 -13.81 2.48 -6.24
C ILE A 180 -13.36 1.63 -5.05
N ILE A 181 -13.42 0.31 -5.17
CA ILE A 181 -12.96 -0.63 -4.14
C ILE A 181 -11.46 -0.41 -3.87
N TYR A 182 -10.65 -0.30 -4.94
CA TYR A 182 -9.22 -0.05 -4.83
C TYR A 182 -8.91 1.23 -4.06
N ASN A 183 -9.60 2.31 -4.41
CA ASN A 183 -9.43 3.60 -3.75
C ASN A 183 -9.86 3.52 -2.27
N SER A 184 -11.00 2.88 -2.02
CA SER A 184 -11.60 2.73 -0.69
C SER A 184 -10.71 1.96 0.27
N TYR A 185 -10.15 0.82 -0.15
CA TYR A 185 -9.29 0.04 0.74
C TYR A 185 -7.95 0.76 0.97
N ASN A 186 -7.38 1.41 -0.06
CA ASN A 186 -6.16 2.17 0.11
C ASN A 186 -6.37 3.32 1.10
N PHE A 187 -7.52 4.00 1.02
CA PHE A 187 -7.78 5.16 1.86
C PHE A 187 -8.03 4.80 3.33
N ILE A 188 -8.71 3.69 3.62
CA ILE A 188 -8.90 3.22 5.00
C ILE A 188 -7.56 2.88 5.66
N LEU A 189 -6.61 2.30 4.92
CA LEU A 189 -5.26 2.00 5.41
C LEU A 189 -4.36 3.25 5.47
N LEU A 190 -4.54 4.19 4.55
CA LEU A 190 -3.75 5.41 4.48
C LEU A 190 -4.12 6.41 5.58
N MET A 191 -5.37 6.46 6.02
CA MET A 191 -5.84 7.49 6.96
C MET A 191 -5.09 7.53 8.31
N PRO A 192 -4.81 6.40 8.99
CA PRO A 192 -3.94 6.40 10.18
C PRO A 192 -2.55 7.00 9.90
N VAL A 193 -1.97 6.72 8.74
CA VAL A 193 -0.68 7.28 8.32
C VAL A 193 -0.78 8.80 8.15
N LEU A 194 -1.83 9.31 7.48
CA LEU A 194 -2.05 10.75 7.31
C LEU A 194 -2.18 11.46 8.67
N ILE A 195 -2.88 10.87 9.63
CA ILE A 195 -3.02 11.42 10.99
C ILE A 195 -1.66 11.46 11.70
N SER A 196 -0.84 10.41 11.56
CA SER A 196 0.51 10.36 12.15
C SER A 196 1.46 11.44 11.59
N LEU A 197 1.15 11.99 10.40
CA LEU A 197 1.87 13.06 9.74
C LEU A 197 1.42 14.47 10.17
N LYS A 198 0.43 14.58 11.06
CA LYS A 198 -0.10 15.87 11.53
C LYS A 198 0.98 16.81 12.06
N LYS A 199 1.93 16.28 12.84
CA LYS A 199 2.99 17.09 13.49
C LYS A 199 4.04 17.60 12.50
N GLN A 200 4.09 17.03 11.31
CA GLN A 200 5.05 17.30 10.25
C GLN A 200 4.54 18.36 9.28
N ILE A 201 3.23 18.61 9.24
CA ILE A 201 2.60 19.63 8.40
C ILE A 201 2.68 20.98 9.12
N THR A 202 3.54 21.87 8.64
CA THR A 202 3.72 23.20 9.27
C THR A 202 2.93 24.29 8.56
N LYS A 203 2.61 24.09 7.27
CA LYS A 203 1.89 25.07 6.44
C LYS A 203 0.77 24.42 5.68
N GLU A 204 -0.46 24.90 5.86
CA GLU A 204 -1.64 24.40 5.13
C GLU A 204 -1.46 24.42 3.60
N LYS A 205 -0.79 25.45 3.05
CA LYS A 205 -0.50 25.57 1.61
C LYS A 205 0.32 24.39 1.07
N ASN A 206 1.12 23.71 1.90
CA ASN A 206 1.91 22.56 1.49
C ASN A 206 1.02 21.33 1.20
N ILE A 207 -0.15 21.22 1.82
CA ILE A 207 -1.08 20.10 1.66
C ILE A 207 -1.50 19.93 0.20
N LYS A 208 -1.82 21.04 -0.49
CA LYS A 208 -2.17 21.01 -1.92
C LYS A 208 -1.01 20.49 -2.77
N LYS A 209 0.22 20.91 -2.48
CA LYS A 209 1.42 20.45 -3.20
C LYS A 209 1.68 18.97 -2.99
N VAL A 210 1.54 18.49 -1.75
CA VAL A 210 1.69 17.07 -1.39
C VAL A 210 0.69 16.22 -2.17
N SER A 211 -0.60 16.60 -2.15
CA SER A 211 -1.66 15.88 -2.87
C SER A 211 -1.38 15.78 -4.38
N ILE A 212 -1.02 16.90 -5.02
CA ILE A 212 -0.69 16.91 -6.46
C ILE A 212 0.50 16.01 -6.77
N LEU A 213 1.57 16.08 -5.97
CA LEU A 213 2.77 15.29 -6.18
C LEU A 213 2.49 13.79 -6.00
N VAL A 214 1.68 13.41 -5.01
CA VAL A 214 1.24 12.02 -4.82
C VAL A 214 0.43 11.53 -6.02
N THR A 215 -0.54 12.31 -6.50
CA THR A 215 -1.35 11.94 -7.67
C THR A 215 -0.50 11.69 -8.90
N ILE A 216 0.45 12.57 -9.20
CA ILE A 216 1.31 12.43 -10.37
C ILE A 216 2.18 11.17 -10.25
N ILE A 217 2.79 10.94 -9.09
CA ILE A 217 3.65 9.77 -8.88
C ILE A 217 2.84 8.47 -8.97
N ILE A 218 1.70 8.36 -8.28
CA ILE A 218 0.86 7.15 -8.33
C ILE A 218 0.38 6.87 -9.74
N LEU A 219 -0.04 7.91 -10.48
CA LEU A 219 -0.47 7.77 -11.87
C LEU A 219 0.65 7.21 -12.74
N ILE A 220 1.83 7.84 -12.70
CA ILE A 220 2.99 7.44 -13.51
C ILE A 220 3.38 5.99 -13.19
N LEU A 221 3.51 5.65 -11.90
CA LEU A 221 3.95 4.32 -11.50
C LEU A 221 2.91 3.24 -11.85
N SER A 222 1.62 3.53 -11.64
CA SER A 222 0.54 2.58 -11.96
C SER A 222 0.48 2.29 -13.45
N ILE A 223 0.63 3.32 -14.29
CA ILE A 223 0.70 3.19 -15.74
C ILE A 223 1.91 2.35 -16.16
N ASN A 224 3.10 2.63 -15.62
CA ASN A 224 4.30 1.87 -15.95
C ASN A 224 4.16 0.39 -15.59
N ILE A 225 3.60 0.07 -14.42
CA ILE A 225 3.31 -1.31 -14.03
C ILE A 225 2.28 -1.94 -14.97
N PHE A 226 1.20 -1.24 -15.30
CA PHE A 226 0.20 -1.73 -16.22
C PHE A 226 0.82 -2.10 -17.58
N PHE A 227 1.67 -1.24 -18.14
CA PHE A 227 2.35 -1.51 -19.40
C PHE A 227 3.40 -2.62 -19.30
N LEU A 228 4.04 -2.80 -18.14
CA LEU A 228 4.93 -3.94 -17.93
C LEU A 228 4.16 -5.27 -18.00
N LEU A 229 2.95 -5.32 -17.43
CA LEU A 229 2.10 -6.52 -17.45
C LEU A 229 1.75 -6.98 -18.88
N LEU A 230 1.68 -6.06 -19.84
CA LEU A 230 1.39 -6.37 -21.25
C LEU A 230 2.48 -7.19 -21.95
N ASN A 231 3.69 -7.30 -21.39
CA ASN A 231 4.76 -8.08 -22.02
C ASN A 231 4.56 -9.59 -21.95
N ALA A 232 3.74 -10.06 -21.01
CA ALA A 232 3.53 -11.48 -20.80
C ALA A 232 2.09 -11.86 -21.15
N ASN A 233 1.93 -13.09 -21.65
CA ASN A 233 0.61 -13.64 -21.89
C ASN A 233 -0.15 -13.77 -20.56
N ILE A 234 -1.46 -13.48 -20.56
CA ILE A 234 -2.26 -13.45 -19.33
C ILE A 234 -2.22 -14.78 -18.57
N LYS A 235 -2.16 -15.90 -19.29
CA LYS A 235 -2.06 -17.26 -18.72
C LYS A 235 -0.75 -17.50 -17.94
N GLU A 236 0.31 -16.77 -18.28
CA GLU A 236 1.60 -16.88 -17.58
C GLU A 236 1.60 -16.12 -16.25
N ILE A 237 0.87 -15.00 -16.19
CA ILE A 237 0.90 -14.06 -15.05
C ILE A 237 -0.28 -14.19 -14.10
N GLU A 238 -1.42 -14.74 -14.53
CA GLU A 238 -2.63 -14.85 -13.69
C GLU A 238 -2.43 -15.74 -12.45
N ASN A 239 -1.51 -16.71 -12.55
CA ASN A 239 -1.21 -17.68 -11.49
C ASN A 239 0.04 -17.31 -10.67
N GLN A 240 0.68 -16.18 -10.97
CA GLN A 240 1.85 -15.73 -10.24
C GLN A 240 1.43 -15.01 -8.96
N GLU A 241 2.17 -15.22 -7.88
CA GLU A 241 2.00 -14.42 -6.65
C GLU A 241 2.45 -12.96 -6.91
N MET A 242 3.47 -12.79 -7.77
CA MET A 242 4.09 -11.51 -8.11
C MET A 242 4.31 -11.36 -9.62
N PRO A 243 3.29 -10.93 -10.37
CA PRO A 243 3.32 -10.85 -11.84
C PRO A 243 4.48 -10.04 -12.41
N ILE A 244 4.79 -8.87 -11.86
CA ILE A 244 5.88 -8.02 -12.38
C ILE A 244 7.24 -8.62 -12.06
N VAL A 245 7.37 -9.32 -10.94
CA VAL A 245 8.62 -9.98 -10.59
C VAL A 245 8.90 -11.10 -11.61
N TYR A 246 7.89 -11.89 -11.98
CA TYR A 246 7.98 -12.86 -13.07
C TYR A 246 8.39 -12.20 -14.40
N ILE A 247 7.75 -11.09 -14.77
CA ILE A 247 8.07 -10.37 -16.02
C ILE A 247 9.50 -9.87 -16.01
N ILE A 248 9.98 -9.34 -14.89
CA ILE A 248 11.33 -8.82 -14.80
C ILE A 248 12.35 -9.95 -14.87
N SER A 249 12.06 -11.10 -14.27
CA SER A 249 12.93 -12.29 -14.35
C SER A 249 13.07 -12.81 -15.78
N ASN A 250 12.01 -12.77 -16.60
CA ASN A 250 12.02 -13.35 -17.94
C ASN A 250 12.39 -12.36 -19.05
N TYR A 251 11.86 -11.14 -18.99
CA TYR A 251 12.01 -10.14 -20.06
C TYR A 251 13.07 -9.07 -19.74
N PHE A 252 13.33 -8.82 -18.46
CA PHE A 252 14.25 -7.77 -17.99
C PHE A 252 15.33 -8.30 -17.04
N ASN A 253 15.81 -9.53 -17.29
CA ASN A 253 16.63 -10.31 -16.35
C ASN A 253 17.86 -9.54 -15.79
N LYS A 254 18.47 -8.65 -16.58
CA LYS A 254 19.56 -7.76 -16.14
C LYS A 254 19.21 -6.96 -14.87
N TYR A 255 17.94 -6.61 -14.68
CA TYR A 255 17.47 -5.80 -13.56
C TYR A 255 16.85 -6.63 -12.42
N LYS A 256 16.76 -7.97 -12.56
CA LYS A 256 16.15 -8.88 -11.58
C LYS A 256 16.63 -8.63 -10.16
N LYS A 257 17.95 -8.59 -9.93
CA LYS A 257 18.54 -8.41 -8.60
C LYS A 257 18.21 -7.06 -7.97
N ILE A 258 18.16 -6.00 -8.77
CA ILE A 258 17.84 -4.66 -8.25
C ILE A 258 16.35 -4.57 -7.96
N TYR A 259 15.50 -5.12 -8.83
CA TYR A 259 14.07 -5.16 -8.60
C TYR A 259 13.67 -6.02 -7.40
N ALA A 260 14.40 -7.12 -7.15
CA ALA A 260 14.29 -7.92 -5.94
C ALA A 260 14.40 -7.04 -4.68
N PHE A 261 15.47 -6.25 -4.60
CA PHE A 261 15.70 -5.34 -3.49
C PHE A 261 14.56 -4.33 -3.35
N ILE A 262 14.08 -3.77 -4.45
CA ILE A 262 12.99 -2.77 -4.43
C ILE A 262 11.69 -3.35 -3.92
N VAL A 263 11.30 -4.54 -4.40
CA VAL A 263 10.06 -5.20 -3.97
C VAL A 263 10.16 -5.57 -2.49
N LEU A 264 11.25 -6.20 -2.06
CA LEU A 264 11.44 -6.58 -0.66
C LEU A 264 11.50 -5.35 0.26
N ALA A 265 12.16 -4.27 -0.17
CA ALA A 265 12.23 -3.03 0.59
C ALA A 265 10.87 -2.30 0.66
N SER A 266 10.09 -2.31 -0.43
CA SER A 266 8.71 -1.81 -0.47
C SER A 266 7.83 -2.54 0.53
N ILE A 267 7.82 -3.88 0.46
CA ILE A 267 7.07 -4.75 1.37
C ILE A 267 7.44 -4.43 2.82
N PHE A 268 8.75 -4.31 3.09
CA PHE A 268 9.24 -3.96 4.42
C PHE A 268 8.73 -2.59 4.90
N THR A 269 8.83 -1.55 4.08
CA THR A 269 8.36 -0.20 4.46
C THR A 269 6.87 -0.14 4.75
N THR A 270 6.05 -0.88 4.00
CA THR A 270 4.61 -0.94 4.25
C THR A 270 4.32 -1.75 5.50
N ALA A 271 4.98 -2.90 5.68
CA ALA A 271 4.85 -3.75 6.87
C ALA A 271 5.14 -2.97 8.17
N ILE A 272 6.23 -2.22 8.22
CA ILE A 272 6.55 -1.40 9.40
C ILE A 272 5.52 -0.29 9.61
N SER A 273 4.99 0.32 8.54
CA SER A 273 4.02 1.41 8.62
C SER A 273 2.68 0.93 9.19
N VAL A 274 2.12 -0.14 8.63
CA VAL A 274 0.83 -0.70 9.12
C VAL A 274 0.98 -1.37 10.48
N GLY A 275 2.12 -2.03 10.73
CA GLY A 275 2.44 -2.65 12.02
C GLY A 275 2.55 -1.63 13.15
N ILE A 276 3.25 -0.51 12.95
CA ILE A 276 3.28 0.58 13.95
C ILE A 276 1.89 1.17 14.15
N GLY A 277 1.11 1.37 13.09
CA GLY A 277 -0.28 1.86 13.20
C GLY A 277 -1.12 0.97 14.11
N PHE A 278 -1.05 -0.35 13.93
CA PHE A 278 -1.73 -1.31 14.80
C PHE A 278 -1.21 -1.23 16.26
N LEU A 279 0.11 -1.28 16.44
CA LEU A 279 0.73 -1.28 17.76
C LEU A 279 0.40 -0.02 18.56
N GLN A 280 0.38 1.15 17.93
CA GLN A 280 0.06 2.42 18.58
C GLN A 280 -1.41 2.54 18.98
N ASN A 281 -2.31 1.91 18.22
CA ASN A 281 -3.73 1.95 18.52
C ASN A 281 -4.12 1.00 19.66
N ILE A 282 -3.40 -0.12 19.83
CA ILE A 282 -3.79 -1.18 20.79
C ILE A 282 -2.93 -1.22 22.06
N SER A 283 -1.67 -0.77 21.98
CA SER A 283 -0.76 -0.80 23.12
C SER A 283 -1.10 0.32 24.09
N LYS A 284 -1.59 -0.03 25.28
CA LYS A 284 -1.96 0.94 26.32
C LYS A 284 -0.73 1.47 27.05
N ASN A 285 0.21 0.58 27.38
CA ASN A 285 1.40 0.87 28.19
C ASN A 285 2.66 0.24 27.57
N SER A 286 3.84 0.68 28.02
CA SER A 286 5.16 0.16 27.60
C SER A 286 5.29 -1.36 27.76
N ASN A 287 4.67 -1.96 28.79
CA ASN A 287 4.75 -3.40 29.03
C ASN A 287 3.89 -4.22 28.05
N SER A 288 2.79 -3.67 27.55
CA SER A 288 1.93 -4.35 26.57
C SER A 288 2.49 -4.32 25.15
N TYR A 289 3.37 -3.35 24.84
CA TYR A 289 3.87 -3.14 23.48
C TYR A 289 4.67 -4.34 22.95
N PRO A 290 5.68 -4.90 23.68
CA PRO A 290 6.40 -6.08 23.21
C PRO A 290 5.51 -7.31 23.02
N GLN A 291 4.47 -7.45 23.84
CA GLN A 291 3.53 -8.58 23.75
C GLN A 291 2.72 -8.51 22.45
N PHE A 292 2.23 -7.33 22.07
CA PHE A 292 1.52 -7.16 20.79
C PHE A 292 2.45 -7.28 19.58
N VAL A 293 3.73 -6.88 19.70
CA VAL A 293 4.73 -7.14 18.65
C VAL A 293 4.90 -8.64 18.42
N LEU A 294 5.12 -9.41 19.49
CA LEU A 294 5.28 -10.87 19.41
C LEU A 294 4.01 -11.54 18.88
N PHE A 295 2.84 -11.16 19.40
CA PHE A 295 1.55 -11.65 18.93
C PHE A 295 1.42 -11.47 17.41
N MET A 296 1.60 -10.24 16.92
CA MET A 296 1.47 -9.91 15.50
C MET A 296 2.47 -10.67 14.61
N CYS A 297 3.71 -10.87 15.07
CA CYS A 297 4.71 -11.62 14.31
C CYS A 297 4.42 -13.13 14.28
N ILE A 298 3.96 -13.71 15.39
CA ILE A 298 3.67 -15.15 15.46
C ILE A 298 2.44 -15.47 14.60
N THR A 299 1.37 -14.69 14.73
CA THR A 299 0.14 -14.90 13.95
C THR A 299 0.32 -14.63 12.46
N SER A 300 1.22 -13.72 12.08
CA SER A 300 1.53 -13.47 10.66
C SER A 300 2.20 -14.67 9.98
N LEU A 301 3.02 -15.44 10.69
CA LEU A 301 3.64 -16.66 10.16
C LEU A 301 2.57 -17.71 9.82
N LEU A 302 1.56 -17.88 10.67
CA LEU A 302 0.45 -18.81 10.41
C LEU A 302 -0.32 -18.42 9.13
N MET A 303 -0.58 -17.12 8.96
CA MET A 303 -1.32 -16.63 7.79
C MET A 303 -0.49 -16.61 6.50
N SER A 304 0.84 -16.52 6.59
CA SER A 304 1.71 -16.51 5.41
C SER A 304 1.54 -17.75 4.50
N ASN A 305 1.08 -18.88 5.05
CA ASN A 305 0.83 -20.11 4.31
C ASN A 305 -0.37 -20.04 3.36
N ILE A 306 -1.29 -19.08 3.52
CA ILE A 306 -2.50 -19.00 2.68
C ILE A 306 -2.18 -18.60 1.23
N GLY A 307 -1.11 -17.83 1.01
CA GLY A 307 -0.73 -17.29 -0.31
C GLY A 307 -1.01 -15.79 -0.40
N PHE A 308 -0.04 -15.05 -0.95
CA PHE A 308 -0.05 -13.59 -0.95
C PHE A 308 -1.18 -13.03 -1.83
N SER A 309 -1.24 -13.46 -3.09
CA SER A 309 -2.27 -13.14 -4.07
C SER A 309 -3.66 -13.53 -3.58
N LYS A 310 -3.81 -14.70 -2.94
CA LYS A 310 -5.09 -15.17 -2.37
C LYS A 310 -5.56 -14.27 -1.24
N LEU A 311 -4.69 -13.97 -0.27
CA LEU A 311 -5.01 -13.05 0.82
C LEU A 311 -5.38 -11.68 0.27
N LEU A 312 -4.56 -11.13 -0.63
CA LEU A 312 -4.79 -9.81 -1.25
C LEU A 312 -6.13 -9.77 -1.99
N ASN A 313 -6.35 -10.71 -2.91
CA ASN A 313 -7.53 -10.74 -3.79
C ASN A 313 -8.83 -10.99 -3.04
N PHE A 314 -8.78 -11.61 -1.87
CA PHE A 314 -9.95 -11.81 -1.03
C PHE A 314 -10.18 -10.63 -0.06
N ILE A 315 -9.13 -10.21 0.63
CA ILE A 315 -9.24 -9.29 1.77
C ILE A 315 -9.36 -7.84 1.31
N TYR A 316 -8.60 -7.41 0.29
CA TYR A 316 -8.65 -6.01 -0.16
C TYR A 316 -10.01 -5.62 -0.72
N PRO A 317 -10.75 -6.47 -1.45
CA PRO A 317 -12.13 -6.16 -1.82
C PRO A 317 -13.06 -5.96 -0.62
N VAL A 318 -12.96 -6.82 0.41
CA VAL A 318 -13.74 -6.68 1.65
C VAL A 318 -13.43 -5.34 2.32
N PHE A 319 -12.14 -4.98 2.38
CA PHE A 319 -11.70 -3.72 2.96
C PHE A 319 -12.20 -2.53 2.14
N GLY A 320 -12.25 -2.67 0.81
CA GLY A 320 -12.78 -1.67 -0.07
C GLY A 320 -14.26 -1.41 0.16
N TYR A 321 -15.08 -2.44 0.29
CA TYR A 321 -16.50 -2.26 0.61
C TYR A 321 -16.72 -1.52 1.93
N ILE A 322 -15.95 -1.85 2.97
CA ILE A 322 -15.99 -1.14 4.25
C ILE A 322 -15.49 0.31 4.09
N GLY A 323 -14.42 0.50 3.33
CA GLY A 323 -13.77 1.79 3.09
C GLY A 323 -14.61 2.79 2.30
N ILE A 324 -15.62 2.33 1.52
CA ILE A 324 -16.54 3.23 0.80
C ILE A 324 -17.22 4.18 1.77
N LEU A 325 -17.64 3.69 2.95
CA LEU A 325 -18.27 4.54 3.97
C LEU A 325 -17.35 5.67 4.42
N GLN A 326 -16.05 5.37 4.63
CA GLN A 326 -15.07 6.36 5.03
C GLN A 326 -14.81 7.40 3.93
N ILE A 327 -14.73 6.96 2.67
CA ILE A 327 -14.57 7.87 1.53
C ILE A 327 -15.78 8.84 1.44
N VAL A 328 -17.00 8.33 1.57
CA VAL A 328 -18.22 9.14 1.56
C VAL A 328 -18.18 10.19 2.67
N ILE A 329 -17.80 9.78 3.89
CA ILE A 329 -17.69 10.69 5.04
C ILE A 329 -16.69 11.82 4.75
N ILE A 330 -15.49 11.50 4.26
CA ILE A 330 -14.46 12.52 3.94
C ILE A 330 -14.94 13.46 2.82
N PHE A 331 -15.71 12.94 1.86
CA PHE A 331 -16.22 13.73 0.77
C PHE A 331 -17.24 14.79 1.22
N PHE A 332 -18.07 14.50 2.23
CA PHE A 332 -19.10 15.43 2.70
C PHE A 332 -18.67 16.34 3.86
N ILE A 333 -17.51 16.07 4.49
CA ILE A 333 -16.98 16.95 5.54
C ILE A 333 -16.39 18.24 4.94
N ASN A 334 -16.77 19.37 5.53
CA ASN A 334 -16.28 20.72 5.21
C ASN A 334 -15.26 21.24 6.24
#